data_AF-A0A538R8G1-F1
#
_entry.id   AF-A0A538R8G1-F1
#
_cell.length_a   1.000
_cell.length_b   1.000
_cell.length_c   1.000
_cell.angle_alpha   90.00
_cell.angle_beta   90.00
_cell.angle_gamma   90.00
#
_symmetry.space_group_name_H-M   'P 1'
#
loop_
_entity.id
_entity.type
_entity.pdbx_description
1 polymer ?
#
loop_
_entity_poly.entity_id
_entity_poly.type
_entity_poly.pdbx_seq_one_letter_code
_entity_poly.pdbx_strand_id
1 'polypeptide(L)'
;MPIRSPEVLTGAVRTSQYPGHAQGRIAVALLGFTLVSSADAACLKDAKGEVICGAGPCARDQRGDVYCASLRFGSAFRTRDGWIYCGTGQCTVTRDGNYVCSDVEGGAVVKQVDGAVRCEGNCEYASWQSCERVPAGR
;
A
#
# COMPACT_ATOMS: atom_id res chain seq x y z
N MET A 1 -9.33 22.37 17.31
CA MET A 1 -8.31 21.51 17.96
C MET A 1 -7.22 21.27 16.93
N PRO A 2 -6.02 21.88 17.04
CA PRO A 2 -5.00 21.77 16.00
C PRO A 2 -4.17 20.51 16.18
N ILE A 3 -4.09 19.68 15.14
CA ILE A 3 -3.23 18.50 15.07
C ILE A 3 -1.86 18.99 14.59
N ARG A 4 -0.85 18.86 15.46
CA ARG A 4 0.54 19.23 15.18
C ARG A 4 1.13 18.33 14.08
N SER A 5 1.77 18.96 13.10
CA SER A 5 2.71 18.30 12.17
C SER A 5 3.85 17.61 12.94
N PRO A 6 4.37 16.48 12.45
CA PRO A 6 5.63 15.94 12.97
C PRO A 6 6.82 16.72 12.40
N GLU A 7 7.65 17.21 13.32
CA GLU A 7 8.91 17.88 13.03
C GLU A 7 9.91 16.87 12.43
N VAL A 8 10.45 17.23 11.26
CA VAL A 8 11.53 16.52 10.59
C VAL A 8 12.79 16.66 11.45
N LEU A 9 13.13 15.62 12.22
CA LEU A 9 14.36 15.58 12.99
C LEU A 9 15.53 15.22 12.05
N THR A 10 16.21 16.24 11.55
CA THR A 10 17.51 16.11 10.86
C THR A 10 18.57 15.66 11.87
N GLY A 11 18.76 14.35 12.00
CA GLY A 11 19.80 13.76 12.84
C GLY A 11 21.12 13.63 12.08
N ALA A 12 22.03 14.59 12.29
CA ALA A 12 23.40 14.55 11.80
C ALA A 12 24.15 13.30 12.32
N VAL A 13 24.69 12.49 11.41
CA VAL A 13 25.60 11.39 11.74
C VAL A 13 26.94 11.99 12.17
N ARG A 14 27.23 11.96 13.48
CA ARG A 14 28.60 12.12 13.99
C ARG A 14 29.32 10.78 13.90
N THR A 15 30.27 10.67 12.97
CA THR A 15 31.28 9.61 12.98
C THR A 15 32.21 9.83 14.17
N SER A 16 32.04 9.08 15.26
CA SER A 16 33.03 9.04 16.33
C SER A 16 34.03 7.93 16.06
N GLN A 17 35.26 8.35 15.77
CA GLN A 17 36.50 7.59 15.70
C GLN A 17 36.69 6.71 16.97
N TYR A 18 36.93 5.41 16.82
CA TYR A 18 37.39 4.54 17.91
C TYR A 18 38.92 4.63 18.08
N PRO A 19 39.43 4.67 19.32
CA PRO A 19 40.76 4.13 19.57
C PRO A 19 40.76 3.07 20.68
N GLY A 20 41.63 2.07 20.49
CA GLY A 20 42.44 1.54 21.59
C GLY A 20 41.93 0.29 22.29
N HIS A 21 42.50 -0.85 21.88
CA HIS A 21 42.67 -2.10 22.61
C HIS A 21 42.75 -1.98 24.14
N ALA A 22 41.87 -2.68 24.86
CA ALA A 22 42.17 -3.26 26.17
C ALA A 22 41.28 -4.51 26.38
N GLN A 23 41.93 -5.62 26.72
CA GLN A 23 41.33 -6.94 26.90
C GLN A 23 40.31 -6.92 28.05
N GLY A 24 39.05 -7.16 27.74
CA GLY A 24 37.95 -7.26 28.70
C GLY A 24 36.85 -8.10 28.11
N ARG A 25 36.38 -9.10 28.87
CA ARG A 25 35.34 -10.07 28.51
C ARG A 25 34.15 -9.35 27.84
N ILE A 26 34.00 -9.51 26.53
CA ILE A 26 32.91 -8.91 25.77
C ILE A 26 31.66 -9.74 26.06
N ALA A 27 30.86 -9.30 27.03
CA ALA A 27 29.46 -9.67 27.09
C ALA A 27 28.78 -8.99 25.89
N VAL A 28 28.52 -9.76 24.83
CA VAL A 28 27.77 -9.29 23.66
C VAL A 28 26.32 -9.10 24.10
N ALA A 29 25.98 -7.89 24.54
CA ALA A 29 24.60 -7.49 24.75
C ALA A 29 23.94 -7.34 23.37
N LEU A 30 23.20 -8.38 22.94
CA LEU A 30 22.33 -8.35 21.77
C LEU A 30 21.19 -7.35 22.02
N LEU A 31 21.42 -6.07 21.71
CA LEU A 31 20.39 -5.05 21.66
C LEU A 31 19.48 -5.35 20.47
N GLY A 32 18.39 -6.08 20.73
CA GLY A 32 17.35 -6.37 19.75
C GLY A 32 16.66 -5.09 19.29
N PHE A 33 16.92 -4.68 18.05
CA PHE A 33 16.15 -3.64 17.36
C PHE A 33 14.81 -4.24 16.94
N THR A 34 13.75 -3.94 17.69
CA THR A 34 12.38 -4.28 17.30
C THR A 34 11.90 -3.26 16.25
N LEU A 35 11.87 -3.68 14.99
CA LEU A 35 11.26 -2.90 13.91
C LEU A 35 9.72 -2.92 14.09
N VAL A 36 9.18 -1.89 14.73
CA VAL A 36 7.73 -1.63 14.72
C VAL A 36 7.36 -1.15 13.32
N SER A 37 6.68 -1.99 12.55
CA SER A 37 6.05 -1.57 11.28
C SER A 37 4.66 -1.02 11.60
N SER A 38 4.44 0.29 11.39
CA SER A 38 3.08 0.84 11.45
C SER A 38 2.31 0.39 10.21
N ALA A 39 1.27 -0.40 10.41
CA ALA A 39 0.32 -0.73 9.34
C ALA A 39 -0.69 0.43 9.22
N ASP A 40 -0.24 1.56 8.68
CA ASP A 40 -1.11 2.71 8.48
C ASP A 40 -2.11 2.42 7.35
N ALA A 41 -3.41 2.55 7.64
CA ALA A 41 -4.46 2.54 6.63
C ALA A 41 -4.24 3.69 5.66
N ALA A 42 -4.40 3.46 4.36
CA ALA A 42 -4.28 4.53 3.38
C ALA A 42 -5.52 5.44 3.46
N CYS A 43 -5.29 6.73 3.70
CA CYS A 43 -6.35 7.73 3.67
C CYS A 43 -6.02 8.78 2.60
N LEU A 44 -7.02 9.16 1.80
CA LEU A 44 -6.90 10.23 0.81
C LEU A 44 -8.07 11.21 0.93
N LYS A 45 -7.75 12.49 0.79
CA LYS A 45 -8.76 13.55 0.67
C LYS A 45 -9.37 13.54 -0.74
N ASP A 46 -10.69 13.63 -0.88
CA ASP A 46 -11.36 13.73 -2.19
C ASP A 46 -11.45 15.19 -2.69
N ALA A 47 -12.03 15.39 -3.87
CA ALA A 47 -12.22 16.72 -4.45
C ALA A 47 -13.14 17.66 -3.62
N LYS A 48 -13.98 17.10 -2.75
CA LYS A 48 -14.89 17.85 -1.85
C LYS A 48 -14.24 18.18 -0.52
N GLY A 49 -13.04 17.64 -0.25
CA GLY A 49 -12.33 17.79 1.00
C GLY A 49 -12.66 16.73 2.05
N GLU A 50 -13.49 15.73 1.74
CA GLU A 50 -13.73 14.58 2.62
C GLU A 50 -12.49 13.70 2.67
N VAL A 51 -12.07 13.28 3.87
CA VAL A 51 -11.01 12.27 4.01
C VAL A 51 -11.67 10.90 3.92
N ILE A 52 -11.29 10.11 2.93
CA ILE A 52 -11.75 8.74 2.75
C ILE A 52 -10.61 7.81 3.15
N CYS A 53 -10.91 6.82 3.97
CA CYS A 53 -9.98 5.77 4.38
C CYS A 53 -10.55 4.41 4.00
N GLY A 54 -9.65 3.45 3.81
CA GLY A 54 -10.03 2.05 3.63
C GLY A 54 -9.03 1.10 4.25
N ALA A 55 -9.36 -0.19 4.26
CA ALA A 55 -8.48 -1.24 4.76
C ALA A 55 -7.18 -1.31 3.95
N GLY A 56 -7.29 -1.17 2.62
CA GLY A 56 -6.18 -1.24 1.69
C GLY A 56 -5.79 0.10 1.05
N PRO A 57 -4.99 0.06 -0.03
CA PRO A 57 -4.61 1.24 -0.80
C PRO A 57 -5.83 1.99 -1.36
N CYS A 58 -5.70 3.31 -1.49
CA CYS A 58 -6.71 4.17 -2.11
C CYS A 58 -6.20 4.85 -3.38
N ALA A 59 -7.11 5.15 -4.30
CA ALA A 59 -6.84 5.89 -5.52
C ALA A 59 -7.95 6.93 -5.80
N ARG A 60 -7.62 7.94 -6.61
CA ARG A 60 -8.56 8.98 -7.06
C ARG A 60 -8.95 8.75 -8.52
N ASP A 61 -10.25 8.82 -8.78
CA ASP A 61 -10.79 8.78 -10.13
C ASP A 61 -10.50 10.10 -10.90
N GLN A 62 -11.00 10.20 -12.12
CA GLN A 62 -10.87 11.39 -12.97
C GLN A 62 -11.64 12.62 -12.47
N ARG A 63 -12.61 12.45 -11.59
CA ARG A 63 -13.37 13.52 -10.93
C ARG A 63 -12.77 13.93 -9.58
N GLY A 64 -11.77 13.18 -9.10
CA GLY A 64 -11.14 13.34 -7.80
C GLY A 64 -11.93 12.69 -6.66
N ASP A 65 -12.92 11.84 -6.96
CA ASP A 65 -13.56 10.96 -5.98
C ASP A 65 -12.55 9.87 -5.57
N VAL A 66 -12.46 9.58 -4.26
CA VAL A 66 -11.54 8.58 -3.71
C VAL A 66 -12.26 7.26 -3.50
N TYR A 67 -11.58 6.17 -3.86
CA TYR A 67 -12.00 4.79 -3.61
C TYR A 67 -10.82 3.98 -3.09
N CYS A 68 -11.10 3.05 -2.19
CA CYS A 68 -10.10 2.23 -1.52
C CYS A 68 -10.37 0.74 -1.76
N ALA A 69 -9.30 -0.06 -1.72
CA ALA A 69 -9.43 -1.50 -1.68
C ALA A 69 -10.01 -1.93 -0.33
N SER A 70 -11.01 -2.80 -0.37
CA SER A 70 -11.72 -3.30 0.82
C SER A 70 -10.88 -4.26 1.67
N LEU A 71 -9.72 -4.68 1.18
CA LEU A 71 -8.80 -5.61 1.84
C LEU A 71 -7.43 -4.98 2.00
N ARG A 72 -6.72 -5.34 3.07
CA ARG A 72 -5.46 -4.70 3.48
C ARG A 72 -4.38 -4.82 2.42
N PHE A 73 -4.35 -5.96 1.72
CA PHE A 73 -3.43 -6.23 0.62
C PHE A 73 -4.13 -6.31 -0.75
N GLY A 74 -5.35 -5.78 -0.84
CA GLY A 74 -6.02 -5.59 -2.12
C GLY A 74 -5.42 -4.46 -2.95
N SER A 75 -5.99 -4.27 -4.14
CA SER A 75 -5.57 -3.24 -5.08
C SER A 75 -6.69 -2.26 -5.35
N ALA A 76 -6.35 -0.97 -5.44
CA ALA A 76 -7.20 0.08 -6.00
C ALA A 76 -6.37 0.86 -7.02
N PHE A 77 -6.87 0.96 -8.26
CA PHE A 77 -6.12 1.57 -9.35
C PHE A 77 -7.04 2.30 -10.33
N ARG A 78 -6.48 3.30 -10.99
CA ARG A 78 -7.19 4.08 -12.01
C ARG A 78 -7.07 3.37 -13.37
N THR A 79 -8.21 3.10 -13.99
CA THR A 79 -8.29 2.56 -15.35
C THR A 79 -7.86 3.62 -16.37
N ARG A 80 -7.66 3.20 -17.63
CA ARG A 80 -7.29 4.12 -18.72
C ARG A 80 -8.36 5.20 -18.94
N ASP A 81 -9.62 4.86 -18.72
CA ASP A 81 -10.76 5.77 -18.90
C ASP A 81 -11.01 6.67 -17.65
N GLY A 82 -10.15 6.55 -16.64
CA GLY A 82 -10.13 7.43 -15.47
C GLY A 82 -10.89 6.91 -14.24
N TRP A 83 -11.68 5.84 -14.37
CA TRP A 83 -12.44 5.25 -13.27
C TRP A 83 -11.55 4.47 -12.29
N ILE A 84 -11.99 4.31 -11.04
CA ILE A 84 -11.29 3.42 -10.07
C ILE A 84 -11.93 2.05 -10.03
N TYR A 85 -11.10 1.03 -10.26
CA TYR A 85 -11.44 -0.36 -10.05
C TYR A 85 -10.59 -0.92 -8.90
N CYS A 86 -11.15 -1.90 -8.20
CA CYS A 86 -10.48 -2.60 -7.12
C CYS A 86 -10.52 -4.11 -7.34
N GLY A 87 -9.61 -4.82 -6.65
CA GLY A 87 -9.51 -6.27 -6.68
C GLY A 87 -8.90 -6.82 -5.40
N THR A 88 -9.11 -8.13 -5.19
CA THR A 88 -8.71 -8.85 -3.96
C THR A 88 -7.20 -8.95 -3.79
N GLY A 89 -6.47 -9.27 -4.87
CA GLY A 89 -5.02 -9.31 -4.91
C GLY A 89 -4.40 -8.26 -5.83
N GLN A 90 -3.22 -8.55 -6.37
CA GLN A 90 -2.61 -7.77 -7.43
C GLN A 90 -3.41 -7.90 -8.73
N CYS A 91 -3.30 -6.90 -9.60
CA CYS A 91 -4.06 -6.85 -10.84
C CYS A 91 -3.17 -6.55 -12.05
N THR A 92 -3.58 -7.04 -13.22
CA THR A 92 -2.96 -6.71 -14.51
C THR A 92 -4.02 -6.44 -15.58
N VAL A 93 -3.57 -5.92 -16.72
CA VAL A 93 -4.44 -5.72 -17.90
C VAL A 93 -4.20 -6.84 -18.91
N THR A 94 -5.27 -7.48 -19.39
CA THR A 94 -5.22 -8.49 -20.45
C THR A 94 -4.87 -7.85 -21.80
N ARG A 95 -4.65 -8.67 -22.84
CA ARG A 95 -4.46 -8.14 -24.20
C ARG A 95 -5.71 -7.45 -24.74
N ASP A 96 -6.89 -7.90 -24.33
CA ASP A 96 -8.18 -7.34 -24.72
C ASP A 96 -8.55 -6.06 -23.95
N GLY A 97 -7.70 -5.62 -23.02
CA GLY A 97 -7.93 -4.41 -22.22
C GLY A 97 -8.76 -4.63 -20.95
N ASN A 98 -9.09 -5.88 -20.61
CA ASN A 98 -9.79 -6.19 -19.36
C ASN A 98 -8.82 -6.14 -18.18
N TYR A 99 -9.30 -5.75 -17.01
CA TYR A 99 -8.53 -5.77 -15.78
C TYR A 99 -8.85 -7.04 -14.98
N VAL A 100 -7.82 -7.83 -14.68
CA VAL A 100 -7.95 -9.10 -13.96
C VAL A 100 -7.01 -9.12 -12.77
N CYS A 101 -7.50 -9.65 -11.66
CA CYS A 101 -6.82 -9.71 -10.37
C CYS A 101 -6.77 -11.14 -9.84
N SER A 102 -5.86 -11.41 -8.91
CA SER A 102 -5.93 -12.62 -8.10
C SER A 102 -7.11 -12.55 -7.14
N ASP A 103 -7.78 -13.68 -6.92
CA ASP A 103 -8.83 -13.87 -5.91
C ASP A 103 -8.27 -14.16 -4.50
N VAL A 104 -6.95 -14.20 -4.36
CA VAL A 104 -6.24 -14.34 -3.07
C VAL A 104 -5.85 -12.95 -2.58
N GLU A 105 -6.13 -12.63 -1.31
CA GLU A 105 -5.74 -11.34 -0.72
C GLU A 105 -4.22 -11.13 -0.83
N GLY A 106 -3.81 -10.07 -1.52
CA GLY A 106 -2.38 -9.81 -1.80
C GLY A 106 -1.74 -10.74 -2.83
N GLY A 107 -2.49 -11.70 -3.39
CA GLY A 107 -1.99 -12.70 -4.32
C GLY A 107 -1.43 -12.11 -5.61
N ALA A 108 -0.41 -12.75 -6.16
CA ALA A 108 0.30 -12.25 -7.33
C ALA A 108 -0.45 -12.51 -8.64
N VAL A 109 -0.21 -11.65 -9.64
CA VAL A 109 -0.67 -11.87 -11.02
C VAL A 109 0.49 -11.67 -11.98
N VAL A 110 0.70 -12.65 -12.85
CA VAL A 110 1.79 -12.65 -13.82
C VAL A 110 1.23 -12.70 -15.24
N LYS A 111 1.69 -11.77 -16.08
CA LYS A 111 1.41 -11.78 -17.51
C LYS A 111 2.58 -12.45 -18.24
N GLN A 112 2.30 -13.54 -18.93
CA GLN A 112 3.29 -14.27 -19.72
C GLN A 112 3.60 -13.57 -21.04
N VAL A 113 4.68 -13.99 -21.70
CA VAL A 113 5.15 -13.42 -22.98
C VAL A 113 4.10 -13.59 -24.10
N ASP A 114 3.35 -14.68 -24.09
CA ASP A 114 2.24 -14.97 -25.00
C ASP A 114 0.97 -14.15 -24.70
N GLY A 115 0.98 -13.38 -23.60
CA GLY A 115 -0.13 -12.58 -23.12
C GLY A 115 -1.11 -13.31 -22.21
N ALA A 116 -0.92 -14.61 -21.96
CA ALA A 116 -1.74 -15.34 -21.00
C ALA A 116 -1.50 -14.79 -19.59
N VAL A 117 -2.57 -14.65 -18.82
CA VAL A 117 -2.51 -14.22 -17.43
C VAL A 117 -2.59 -15.43 -16.52
N ARG A 118 -1.73 -15.48 -15.51
CA ARG A 118 -1.79 -16.46 -14.42
C ARG A 118 -1.90 -15.71 -13.11
N CYS A 119 -2.86 -16.14 -12.29
CA CYS A 119 -3.07 -15.61 -10.96
C CYS A 119 -2.62 -16.63 -9.92
N GLU A 120 -2.18 -16.15 -8.77
CA GLU A 120 -2.26 -16.94 -7.54
C GLU A 120 -3.74 -17.19 -7.22
N GLY A 121 -4.12 -18.44 -6.96
CA GLY A 121 -5.53 -18.83 -6.92
C GLY A 121 -6.19 -18.75 -8.30
N ASN A 122 -7.39 -18.19 -8.36
CA ASN A 122 -8.11 -17.92 -9.61
C ASN A 122 -7.96 -16.45 -10.02
N CYS A 123 -8.28 -16.19 -11.28
CA CYS A 123 -8.39 -14.82 -11.77
C CYS A 123 -9.84 -14.35 -11.70
N GLU A 124 -10.05 -13.18 -11.10
CA GLU A 124 -11.33 -12.47 -11.10
C GLU A 124 -11.23 -11.14 -11.86
N TYR A 125 -12.35 -10.64 -12.37
CA TYR A 125 -12.37 -9.31 -12.99
C TYR A 125 -12.35 -8.22 -11.92
N ALA A 126 -11.49 -7.23 -12.10
CA ALA A 126 -11.52 -6.03 -11.28
C ALA A 126 -12.83 -5.28 -11.51
N SER A 127 -13.37 -4.67 -10.47
CA SER A 127 -14.62 -3.91 -10.58
C SER A 127 -14.65 -2.71 -9.64
N TRP A 128 -15.47 -1.73 -9.96
CA TRP A 128 -15.76 -0.61 -9.05
C TRP A 128 -16.57 -1.08 -7.82
N GLN A 129 -17.33 -2.17 -7.94
CA GLN A 129 -18.16 -2.72 -6.85
C GLN A 129 -17.30 -3.40 -5.78
N SER A 130 -16.09 -3.82 -6.14
CA SER A 130 -15.09 -4.37 -5.21
C SER A 130 -14.40 -3.29 -4.38
N CYS A 131 -14.64 -2.01 -4.67
CA CYS A 131 -14.09 -0.89 -3.92
C CYS A 131 -14.98 -0.51 -2.74
N GLU A 132 -14.37 0.10 -1.73
CA GLU A 132 -15.06 0.79 -0.65
C GLU A 132 -14.81 2.31 -0.69
N ARG A 133 -15.75 3.06 -0.11
CA ARG A 133 -15.64 4.51 0.09
C ARG A 133 -16.31 4.88 1.40
N VAL A 134 -15.51 4.95 2.47
CA VAL A 134 -15.99 5.31 3.81
C VAL A 134 -15.29 6.60 4.27
N PRO A 135 -16.04 7.68 4.58
CA PRO A 135 -15.47 8.87 5.19
C PRO A 135 -14.85 8.55 6.55
N ALA A 136 -13.66 9.08 6.81
CA ALA A 136 -12.96 8.91 8.07
C ALA A 136 -13.78 9.50 9.24
N GLY A 137 -13.79 8.79 10.37
CA GLY A 137 -14.45 9.23 11.60
C GLY A 137 -15.98 9.05 11.61
N ARG A 138 -16.51 8.16 10.76
CA ARG A 138 -17.89 7.65 10.88
C ARG A 138 -17.91 6.23 11.45
#